data_AF-A0A6L9YAS9-F1
#
_entry.id   AF-A0A6L9YAS9-F1
#
_cell.length_a   1.000
_cell.length_b   1.000
_cell.length_c   1.000
_cell.angle_alpha   90.00
_cell.angle_beta   90.00
_cell.angle_gamma   90.00
#
_symmetry.space_group_name_H-M   'P 1'
#
loop_
_entity.id
_entity.type
_entity.pdbx_description
1 polymer ?
#
loop_
_entity_poly.entity_id
_entity_poly.type
_entity_poly.pdbx_seq_one_letter_code
_entity_poly.pdbx_strand_id
1 'polypeptide(L)' 'MPIALWRSPLARALHRNRSLAYARYFQLATVDPKGYPANRTVVFRGFLDNSNQLKVITDTR' A
#
# COMPACT_ATOMS: atom_id res chain seq x y z
N MET A 1 -18.04 5.81 0.78
CA MET A 1 -17.18 7.01 0.92
C MET A 1 -16.82 7.53 -0.46
N PRO A 2 -16.64 8.85 -0.66
CA PRO A 2 -16.19 9.39 -1.95
C PRO A 2 -14.77 8.89 -2.28
N ILE A 3 -14.50 8.73 -3.58
CA ILE A 3 -13.17 8.36 -4.08
C ILE A 3 -12.21 9.52 -3.79
N ALA A 4 -11.10 9.25 -3.10
CA ALA A 4 -10.12 10.27 -2.82
C ALA A 4 -9.42 10.74 -4.12
N LEU A 5 -9.10 12.02 -4.22
CA LEU A 5 -8.51 12.62 -5.43
C LEU A 5 -7.20 11.95 -5.88
N TRP A 6 -6.44 11.39 -4.94
CA TRP A 6 -5.19 10.67 -5.20
C TRP A 6 -5.39 9.25 -5.77
N ARG A 7 -6.61 8.69 -5.79
CA ARG A 7 -6.90 7.36 -6.34
C ARG A 7 -6.60 7.30 -7.84
N SER A 8 -7.00 8.33 -8.59
CA SER A 8 -6.79 8.42 -10.03
C SER A 8 -5.31 8.46 -10.45
N PRO A 9 -4.45 9.35 -9.89
CA PRO A 9 -3.03 9.34 -10.22
C PRO A 9 -2.33 8.04 -9.78
N LEU A 10 -2.72 7.43 -8.67
CA LEU A 10 -2.17 6.14 -8.24
C LEU A 10 -2.54 5.00 -9.20
N ALA A 11 -3.79 4.93 -9.64
CA ALA A 11 -4.23 3.96 -10.65
C ALA A 11 -3.47 4.13 -11.97
N ARG A 12 -3.27 5.37 -12.42
CA ARG A 12 -2.46 5.68 -13.61
C ARG A 12 -1.01 5.24 -13.44
N ALA A 13 -0.40 5.48 -12.29
CA ALA A 13 0.97 5.06 -12.00
C ALA A 13 1.11 3.52 -12.03
N LEU A 14 0.17 2.80 -11.40
CA LEU A 14 0.13 1.34 -11.42
C LEU A 14 -0.05 0.78 -12.83
N HIS A 15 -0.90 1.40 -13.65
CA HIS A 15 -1.11 0.97 -15.03
C HIS A 15 0.15 1.16 -15.91
N ARG A 16 0.84 2.29 -15.76
CA ARG A 16 2.09 2.58 -16.50
C ARG A 16 3.23 1.63 -16.11
N ASN A 17 3.26 1.18 -14.86
CA ASN A 17 4.32 0.31 -14.34
C ASN A 17 3.88 -1.16 -14.23
N ARG A 18 2.80 -1.58 -14.91
CA ARG A 18 2.20 -2.92 -14.74
C ARG A 18 3.12 -4.09 -15.10
N SER A 19 4.12 -3.87 -15.95
CA SER A 19 5.15 -4.85 -16.32
C SER A 19 6.20 -5.06 -15.24
N LEU A 20 6.32 -4.11 -14.30
CA LEU A 20 7.27 -4.15 -13.20
C LEU A 20 6.58 -4.74 -11.97
N ALA A 21 6.85 -6.00 -11.65
CA ALA A 21 6.25 -6.67 -10.49
C ALA A 21 6.46 -5.89 -9.17
N TYR A 22 7.64 -5.28 -9.03
CA TYR A 22 8.03 -4.48 -7.87
C TYR A 22 7.37 -3.11 -7.79
N ALA A 23 6.68 -2.63 -8.83
CA ALA A 23 5.95 -1.36 -8.78
C ALA A 23 4.72 -1.39 -7.85
N ARG A 24 4.39 -2.58 -7.33
CA ARG A 24 3.36 -2.76 -6.29
C ARG A 24 3.96 -2.80 -4.88
N TYR A 25 5.28 -2.70 -4.75
CA TYR A 25 5.97 -2.71 -3.45
C TYR A 25 6.01 -1.30 -2.88
N PHE A 26 5.82 -1.18 -1.57
CA PHE A 26 6.00 0.06 -0.85
C PHE A 26 6.56 -0.20 0.56
N GLN A 27 7.15 0.83 1.15
CA GLN A 27 7.73 0.77 2.48
C GLN A 27 6.66 1.12 3.52
N LEU A 28 6.44 0.22 4.49
CA LEU A 28 5.56 0.43 5.62
C LEU A 28 6.41 0.72 6.86
N ALA A 29 6.38 1.98 7.29
CA ALA A 29 6.96 2.39 8.55
C ALA A 29 5.96 2.18 9.70
N THR A 30 6.45 1.60 10.78
CA THR A 30 5.73 1.35 12.03
C THR A 30 6.61 1.76 13.20
N VAL A 31 6.02 1.92 14.39
CA VAL A 31 6.76 2.18 15.63
C VAL A 31 6.51 1.01 16.56
N ASP A 32 7.56 0.47 17.16
CA ASP A 32 7.46 -0.61 18.13
C ASP A 32 6.94 -0.11 19.50
N PRO A 33 6.58 -1.00 20.44
CA PRO A 33 6.10 -0.59 21.75
C PRO A 33 7.11 0.22 22.60
N LYS A 34 8.39 0.20 22.24
CA LYS A 34 9.46 0.97 22.89
C LYS A 34 9.69 2.34 22.24
N GLY A 35 8.96 2.67 21.17
CA GLY A 35 9.07 3.93 20.45
C GLY A 35 10.09 3.93 19.31
N TYR A 36 10.70 2.79 18.97
CA TYR A 36 11.68 2.70 17.90
C TYR A 36 11.01 2.47 16.53
N PRO A 37 11.51 3.09 15.46
CA PRO A 37 10.97 2.89 14.12
C PRO A 37 11.38 1.52 13.56
N ALA A 38 10.44 0.88 12.86
CA ALA A 38 10.68 -0.30 12.05
C ALA A 38 10.12 -0.07 10.64
N ASN A 39 10.85 -0.49 9.62
CA ASN A 39 10.43 -0.35 8.23
C ASN A 39 10.56 -1.68 7.48
N ARG A 40 9.56 -2.03 6.69
CA ARG A 40 9.53 -3.26 5.89
C ARG A 40 8.85 -3.04 4.55
N THR A 41 9.28 -3.77 3.54
CA THR A 41 8.62 -3.77 2.23
C THR A 41 7.36 -4.63 2.30
N VAL A 42 6.24 -4.10 1.83
CA VAL A 42 4.97 -4.80 1.71
C VAL A 42 4.40 -4.66 0.30
N VAL A 43 3.46 -5.54 -0.07
CA VAL A 43 2.85 -5.56 -1.39
C VAL A 43 1.46 -4.93 -1.34
N PHE A 44 1.19 -3.97 -2.21
CA PHE A 44 -0.14 -3.43 -2.45
C PHE A 44 -1.05 -4.50 -3.10
N ARG A 45 -2.16 -4.84 -2.43
CA ARG A 45 -3.14 -5.86 -2.86
C ARG A 45 -4.50 -5.26 -3.24
N GLY A 46 -4.52 -3.99 -3.68
CA GLY A 46 -5.74 -3.30 -4.06
C GLY A 46 -6.36 -2.48 -2.92
N PHE A 47 -7.59 -2.02 -3.14
CA PHE A 47 -8.36 -1.24 -2.17
C PHE A 47 -9.44 -2.08 -1.54
N LEU A 48 -9.69 -1.89 -0.23
CA LEU A 48 -10.87 -2.46 0.42
C LEU A 48 -12.13 -1.87 -0.21
N ASP A 49 -13.16 -2.70 -0.38
CA ASP A 49 -14.35 -2.38 -1.15
C ASP A 49 -15.05 -1.13 -0.60
N ASN A 50 -15.51 -0.26 -1.51
CA ASN A 50 -16.18 1.01 -1.18
C ASN A 50 -15.40 1.97 -0.24
N SER A 51 -14.07 1.81 -0.16
CA SER A 51 -13.20 2.61 0.72
C SER A 51 -11.97 3.17 -0.01
N ASN A 52 -11.19 4.01 0.67
CA ASN A 52 -9.86 4.43 0.21
C ASN A 52 -8.72 3.71 0.96
N GLN A 53 -9.01 2.61 1.65
CA GLN A 53 -8.03 1.87 2.45
C GLN A 53 -7.24 0.88 1.58
N LEU A 54 -5.92 0.81 1.80
CA LEU A 54 -5.03 -0.12 1.10
C LEU A 54 -5.11 -1.51 1.72
N LYS A 55 -5.22 -2.55 0.90
CA LYS A 55 -5.10 -3.95 1.33
C LYS A 55 -3.64 -4.37 1.32
N VAL A 56 -3.18 -4.90 2.45
CA VAL A 56 -1.86 -5.51 2.67
C VAL A 56 -2.09 -6.84 3.39
N ILE A 57 -1.25 -7.83 3.12
CA ILE A 57 -1.27 -9.13 3.80
C ILE A 57 0.05 -9.30 4.53
N THR A 58 0.00 -9.69 5.80
CA THR A 58 1.15 -10.02 6.65
C THR A 58 0.80 -11.24 7.50
N ASP A 59 1.83 -11.96 7.96
CA ASP A 59 1.67 -13.00 8.96
C ASP A 59 1.62 -12.37 10.37
N THR A 60 0.98 -13.05 11.31
CA THR A 60 0.95 -12.73 12.74
C THR A 60 2.16 -13.27 13.51
N ARG A 61 2.92 -14.21 12.91
CA ARG A 61 4.15 -14.80 13.45
C ARG A 61 5.29 -13.80 13.57
#